data_AF-A0A0L6WUC6-F1
#
_entry.id   AF-A0A0L6WUC6-F1
#
_cell.length_a   1.000
_cell.length_b   1.000
_cell.length_c   1.000
_cell.angle_alpha   90.00
_cell.angle_beta   90.00
_cell.angle_gamma   90.00
#
_symmetry.space_group_name_H-M   'P 1'
#
loop_
_entity.id
_entity.type
_entity.pdbx_description
1 polymer ?
#
loop_
_entity_poly.entity_id
_entity_poly.type
_entity_poly.pdbx_seq_one_letter_code
_entity_poly.pdbx_strand_id
1 'polypeptide(L)'
;GGQLKQISHLHPYYTPLHYTIIFPTGQPGFHTNIRSHFGPQNQQRSAKVTQTAYYAYRLQQRTLEFNAPLLWSGRLFQQYVVDAWASTEQNKLNWI
;
A
#
# COMPACT_ATOMS: atom_id res chain seq x y z
N GLY A 1 -17.89 20.93 -17.31
CA GLY A 1 -17.07 19.83 -17.85
C GLY A 1 -16.01 19.46 -16.84
N GLY A 2 -15.90 18.20 -16.44
CA GLY A 2 -14.91 17.75 -15.47
C GLY A 2 -13.55 17.52 -16.15
N GLN A 3 -12.49 18.14 -15.63
CA GLN A 3 -11.12 17.89 -16.09
C GLN A 3 -10.65 16.54 -15.58
N LEU A 4 -9.99 15.75 -16.44
CA LEU A 4 -9.33 14.51 -16.07
C LEU A 4 -8.23 14.82 -15.05
N LYS A 5 -8.33 14.24 -13.85
CA LYS A 5 -7.30 14.34 -12.81
C LYS A 5 -6.46 13.07 -12.82
N GLN A 6 -5.17 13.21 -13.05
CA GLN A 6 -4.23 12.11 -12.92
C GLN A 6 -4.01 11.82 -11.44
N ILE A 7 -4.16 10.54 -11.05
CA ILE A 7 -3.92 10.08 -9.68
C ILE A 7 -2.47 9.61 -9.58
N SER A 8 -1.71 10.18 -8.64
CA SER A 8 -0.34 9.75 -8.36
C SER A 8 -0.32 8.39 -7.66
N HIS A 9 0.77 7.62 -7.85
CA HIS A 9 1.04 6.37 -7.15
C HIS A 9 1.10 6.51 -5.61
N LEU A 10 1.30 7.73 -5.11
CA LEU A 10 1.29 8.07 -3.67
C LEU A 10 -0.10 8.40 -3.12
N HIS A 11 -1.12 8.41 -3.97
CA HIS A 11 -2.48 8.73 -3.57
C HIS A 11 -3.10 7.52 -2.84
N PRO A 12 -3.82 7.72 -1.71
CA PRO A 12 -4.44 6.61 -0.97
C PRO A 12 -5.40 5.78 -1.81
N TYR A 13 -6.04 6.35 -2.83
CA TYR A 13 -6.96 5.63 -3.71
C TYR A 13 -6.31 4.98 -4.94
N TYR A 14 -5.00 5.14 -5.16
CA TYR A 14 -4.33 4.58 -6.34
C TYR A 14 -4.49 3.06 -6.43
N THR A 15 -4.11 2.34 -5.37
CA THR A 15 -4.16 0.88 -5.34
C THR A 15 -5.60 0.33 -5.23
N PRO A 16 -6.48 0.86 -4.37
CA PRO A 16 -7.86 0.38 -4.27
C PRO A 16 -8.66 0.55 -5.56
N LEU A 17 -8.47 1.64 -6.30
CA LEU A 17 -9.14 1.84 -7.59
C LEU A 17 -8.64 0.86 -8.66
N HIS A 18 -7.34 0.55 -8.66
CA HIS A 18 -6.77 -0.44 -9.58
C HIS A 18 -7.25 -1.86 -9.25
N TYR A 19 -7.35 -2.21 -7.96
CA TYR A 19 -7.68 -3.55 -7.48
C TYR A 19 -9.03 -3.61 -6.75
N THR A 20 -10.08 -3.08 -7.39
CA THR A 20 -11.40 -2.91 -6.75
C THR A 20 -11.99 -4.23 -6.21
N ILE A 21 -11.77 -5.35 -6.91
CA ILE A 21 -12.25 -6.69 -6.48
C ILE A 21 -11.57 -7.15 -5.18
N ILE A 22 -10.31 -6.77 -4.97
CA ILE A 22 -9.54 -7.11 -3.76
C ILE A 22 -9.90 -6.18 -2.59
N PHE A 23 -10.28 -4.94 -2.89
CA PHE A 23 -10.61 -3.91 -1.92
C PHE A 23 -12.05 -3.41 -2.04
N PRO A 24 -13.06 -4.28 -1.87
CA PRO A 24 -14.46 -3.90 -2.05
C PRO A 24 -14.94 -2.86 -1.03
N THR A 25 -14.28 -2.79 0.13
CA THR A 25 -14.60 -1.85 1.22
C THR A 25 -14.01 -0.46 1.02
N GLY A 26 -13.23 -0.22 -0.04
CA GLY A 26 -12.66 1.10 -0.32
C GLY A 26 -11.59 1.56 0.68
N GLN A 27 -10.97 0.62 1.41
CA GLN A 27 -9.90 0.94 2.35
C GLN A 27 -8.76 1.69 1.64
N PRO A 28 -8.20 2.74 2.25
CA PRO A 28 -7.09 3.48 1.66
C PRO A 28 -5.86 2.58 1.52
N GLY A 29 -5.20 2.70 0.38
CA GLY A 29 -3.87 2.14 0.10
C GLY A 29 -2.76 2.96 0.74
N PHE A 30 -1.53 2.78 0.23
CA PHE A 30 -0.38 3.54 0.72
C PHE A 30 -0.54 5.04 0.45
N HIS A 31 -0.14 5.85 1.43
CA HIS A 31 0.08 7.29 1.28
C HIS A 31 1.12 7.78 2.30
N THR A 32 1.78 8.91 2.01
CA THR A 32 2.92 9.42 2.79
C THR A 32 2.58 9.96 4.19
N ASN A 33 1.29 10.05 4.53
CA ASN A 33 0.83 10.57 5.82
C ASN A 33 0.51 9.47 6.85
N ILE A 34 0.79 8.20 6.54
CA ILE A 34 0.62 7.10 7.48
C ILE A 34 1.67 7.23 8.59
N ARG A 35 1.21 7.39 9.84
CA ARG A 35 2.09 7.51 11.01
C ARG A 35 2.62 6.14 11.42
N SER A 36 3.90 6.06 11.77
CA SER A 36 4.47 4.85 12.35
C SER A 36 4.05 4.73 13.81
N HIS A 37 3.76 3.51 14.27
CA HIS A 37 3.50 3.23 15.68
C HIS A 37 4.80 2.96 16.44
N PHE A 38 4.80 3.28 17.73
CA PHE A 38 5.89 2.92 18.62
C PHE A 38 6.05 1.40 18.70
N GLY A 39 7.30 0.94 18.58
CA GLY A 39 7.63 -0.46 18.78
C GLY A 39 7.48 -0.89 20.25
N PRO A 40 7.62 -2.19 20.56
CA PRO A 40 7.43 -2.75 21.90
C PRO A 40 8.37 -2.14 22.98
N GLN A 41 9.48 -1.52 22.59
CA GLN A 41 10.41 -0.82 23.49
C GLN A 41 10.23 0.70 23.49
N ASN A 42 9.07 1.20 23.06
CA ASN A 42 8.81 2.63 22.82
C ASN A 42 9.77 3.28 21.81
N GLN A 43 10.42 2.48 20.98
CA GLN A 43 11.34 2.94 19.93
C GLN A 43 10.55 3.28 18.67
N GLN A 44 10.80 4.47 18.12
CA GLN A 44 10.23 4.91 16.84
C GLN A 44 11.37 5.10 15.84
N ARG A 45 11.45 4.23 14.82
CA ARG A 45 12.48 4.33 13.77
C ARG A 45 12.25 5.52 12.83
N SER A 46 11.00 5.93 12.64
CA SER A 46 10.62 7.08 11.82
C SER A 46 9.22 7.58 12.21
N ALA A 47 8.96 8.88 12.01
CA ALA A 47 7.64 9.47 12.22
C ALA A 47 6.56 8.88 11.29
N LYS A 48 6.97 8.46 10.09
CA LYS A 48 6.09 7.98 9.01
C LYS A 48 6.44 6.56 8.59
N VAL A 49 5.44 5.81 8.12
CA VAL A 49 5.64 4.47 7.56
C VAL A 49 6.20 4.61 6.15
N THR A 50 7.33 3.93 5.88
CA THR A 50 7.88 3.87 4.52
C THR A 50 7.03 2.98 3.63
N GLN A 51 7.02 3.25 2.33
CA GLN A 51 6.25 2.45 1.36
C GLN A 51 6.63 0.97 1.39
N THR A 52 7.93 0.67 1.51
CA THR A 52 8.43 -0.70 1.67
C THR A 52 7.88 -1.36 2.91
N ALA A 53 7.88 -0.67 4.07
CA ALA A 53 7.36 -1.22 5.31
C ALA A 53 5.84 -1.44 5.25
N TYR A 54 5.11 -0.54 4.58
CA TYR A 54 3.67 -0.68 4.35
C TYR A 54 3.36 -1.94 3.53
N TYR A 55 4.03 -2.13 2.39
CA TYR A 55 3.79 -3.30 1.54
C TYR A 55 4.27 -4.59 2.20
N ALA A 56 5.43 -4.58 2.88
CA ALA A 56 5.89 -5.74 3.65
C ALA A 56 4.85 -6.15 4.73
N TYR A 57 4.29 -5.17 5.44
CA TYR A 57 3.24 -5.42 6.42
C TYR A 57 1.95 -6.01 5.80
N ARG A 58 1.58 -5.58 4.60
CA ARG A 58 0.39 -6.04 3.87
C ARG A 58 0.56 -7.42 3.26
N LEU A 59 1.76 -7.73 2.77
CA LEU A 59 2.10 -9.02 2.17
C LEU A 59 2.38 -10.11 3.21
N GLN A 60 2.64 -9.74 4.47
CA GLN A 60 2.83 -10.72 5.53
C GLN A 60 1.56 -11.54 5.75
N GLN A 61 1.68 -12.87 5.61
CA GLN A 61 0.62 -13.81 5.93
C GLN A 61 0.33 -13.78 7.44
N ARG A 62 -0.91 -13.43 7.79
CA ARG A 62 -1.43 -13.40 9.16
C ARG A 62 -2.85 -13.95 9.16
N THR A 63 -3.31 -14.43 10.30
CA THR A 63 -4.68 -14.97 10.51
C THR A 63 -5.78 -13.91 10.47
N LEU A 64 -5.49 -12.71 9.95
CA LEU A 64 -6.42 -11.58 9.90
C LEU A 64 -7.22 -11.63 8.59
N GLU A 65 -8.55 -11.68 8.73
CA GLU A 65 -9.48 -11.81 7.61
C GLU A 65 -9.34 -10.70 6.57
N PHE A 66 -8.88 -9.51 6.97
CA PHE A 66 -8.74 -8.36 6.05
C PHE A 66 -7.65 -8.54 4.98
N ASN A 67 -6.66 -9.42 5.21
CA ASN A 67 -5.59 -9.69 4.24
C ASN A 67 -5.86 -10.94 3.39
N ALA A 68 -6.82 -11.79 3.78
CA ALA A 68 -7.12 -13.03 3.08
C ALA A 68 -7.51 -12.80 1.60
N PRO A 69 -8.37 -11.81 1.24
CA PRO A 69 -8.72 -11.55 -0.16
C PRO A 69 -7.51 -11.17 -1.02
N LEU A 70 -6.57 -10.41 -0.47
CA LEU A 70 -5.35 -10.01 -1.18
C LEU A 70 -4.47 -11.23 -1.47
N LEU A 71 -4.17 -12.04 -0.46
CA LEU A 71 -3.26 -13.17 -0.58
C LEU A 71 -3.82 -14.31 -1.45
N TRP A 72 -5.15 -14.48 -1.48
CA TRP A 72 -5.81 -15.55 -2.25
C TRP A 72 -6.22 -15.15 -3.66
N SER A 73 -5.98 -13.90 -4.07
CA SER A 73 -6.37 -13.39 -5.40
C SER A 73 -5.54 -13.94 -6.57
N GLY A 74 -4.56 -14.81 -6.31
CA GLY A 74 -3.83 -15.56 -7.35
C GLY A 74 -3.02 -14.68 -8.30
N ARG A 75 -3.42 -14.60 -9.58
CA ARG A 75 -2.71 -13.75 -10.57
C ARG A 75 -2.76 -12.26 -10.22
N LEU A 76 -3.88 -11.80 -9.66
CA LEU A 76 -4.00 -10.41 -9.22
C LEU A 76 -3.05 -10.09 -8.06
N PHE A 77 -2.79 -11.06 -7.18
CA PHE A 77 -1.80 -10.93 -6.13
C PHE A 77 -0.39 -10.74 -6.71
N GLN A 78 -0.02 -11.54 -7.72
CA GLN A 78 1.27 -11.41 -8.38
C GLN A 78 1.44 -10.02 -9.01
N GLN A 79 0.40 -9.54 -9.69
CA GLN A 79 0.41 -8.19 -10.28
C GLN A 79 0.52 -7.11 -9.19
N TYR A 80 -0.22 -7.23 -8.10
CA TYR A 80 -0.14 -6.32 -6.96
C TYR A 80 1.28 -6.25 -6.37
N VAL A 81 1.96 -7.40 -6.23
CA VAL A 81 3.34 -7.46 -5.72
C VAL A 81 4.30 -6.73 -6.65
N VAL A 82 4.18 -6.95 -7.96
CA VAL A 82 5.02 -6.27 -8.97
C VAL A 82 4.78 -4.76 -8.96
N ASP A 83 3.51 -4.33 -8.93
CA ASP A 83 3.14 -2.92 -8.89
C ASP A 83 3.61 -2.23 -7.60
N ALA A 84 3.50 -2.91 -6.46
CA ALA A 84 3.98 -2.43 -5.17
C ALA A 84 5.50 -2.21 -5.20
N TRP A 85 6.25 -3.15 -5.80
CA TRP A 85 7.69 -3.02 -5.97
C TRP A 85 8.06 -1.86 -6.88
N ALA A 86 7.44 -1.78 -8.06
CA ALA A 86 7.66 -0.70 -9.02
C ALA A 86 7.35 0.68 -8.41
N SER A 87 6.24 0.79 -7.66
CA SER A 87 5.87 2.02 -6.96
C SER A 87 6.89 2.41 -5.89
N THR A 88 7.43 1.42 -5.16
CA THR A 88 8.45 1.64 -4.13
C THR A 88 9.77 2.11 -4.75
N GLU A 89 10.21 1.49 -5.84
CA GLU A 89 11.41 1.91 -6.58
C GLU A 89 11.24 3.30 -7.17
N GLN A 90 10.07 3.60 -7.76
CA GLN A 90 9.75 4.94 -8.25
C GLN A 90 9.81 5.99 -7.14
N ASN A 91 9.34 5.67 -5.94
CA ASN A 91 9.40 6.57 -4.80
C ASN A 91 10.84 6.83 -4.34
N LYS A 92 11.70 5.79 -4.32
CA LYS A 92 13.14 5.94 -4.04
C LYS A 92 13.83 6.81 -5.10
N LEU A 93 13.50 6.62 -6.38
CA LEU A 93 14.03 7.41 -7.50
C LEU A 93 13.59 8.87 -7.46
N ASN A 94 12.44 9.17 -6.86
CA ASN A 94 11.94 10.52 -6.69
C ASN A 94 12.45 11.20 -5.40
N TRP A 95 13.22 10.48 -4.55
CA TRP A 95 13.80 10.98 -3.30
C TRP A 95 12.75 11.57 -2.33
N ILE A 96 11.55 10.97 -2.29
CA ILE A 96 10.41 11.37 -1.45
C ILE A 96 10.39 10.60 -0.13
#